data_AF-A0A5P1X189-F1
#
_entry.id   AF-A0A5P1X189-F1
#
_cell.length_a   1.000
_cell.length_b   1.000
_cell.length_c   1.000
_cell.angle_alpha   90.00
_cell.angle_beta   90.00
_cell.angle_gamma   90.00
#
_symmetry.space_group_name_H-M   'P 1'
#
loop_
_entity.id
_entity.type
_entity.pdbx_description
1 polymer ?
#
loop_
_entity_poly.entity_id
_entity_poly.type
_entity_poly.pdbx_seq_one_letter_code
_entity_poly.pdbx_strand_id
1 'polypeptide(L)' 'MPTRYDKEFKQNIINLYKQGESAAQLAREYGIGYSTVHKWIQG' A
#
# COMPACT_ATOMS: atom_id res chain seq x y z
N MET A 1 8.78 -5.21 17.37
CA MET A 1 9.58 -5.86 16.31
C MET A 1 9.11 -5.29 14.98
N PRO A 2 9.96 -4.87 14.03
CA PRO A 2 9.46 -4.15 12.87
C PRO A 2 8.71 -5.16 12.00
N THR A 3 7.39 -5.16 12.10
CA THR A 3 6.47 -5.84 11.19
C THR A 3 6.55 -5.10 9.85
N ARG A 4 7.70 -5.23 9.18
CA ARG A 4 7.91 -4.73 7.82
C ARG A 4 6.97 -5.57 6.97
N TYR A 5 5.92 -4.93 6.49
CA TYR A 5 5.01 -5.49 5.50
C TYR A 5 5.77 -6.37 4.50
N ASP A 6 5.27 -7.58 4.29
CA ASP A 6 5.88 -8.51 3.35
C ASP A 6 6.01 -7.88 1.97
N LYS A 7 7.06 -8.25 1.24
CA LYS A 7 7.30 -7.71 -0.11
C LYS A 7 6.11 -7.98 -1.02
N GLU A 8 5.48 -9.15 -0.88
CA GLU A 8 4.26 -9.52 -1.60
C GLU A 8 3.09 -8.59 -1.25
N PHE A 9 2.93 -8.24 0.02
CA PHE A 9 1.89 -7.31 0.46
C PHE A 9 2.07 -5.92 -0.14
N LYS A 10 3.31 -5.38 -0.08
CA LYS A 10 3.63 -4.11 -0.74
C LYS A 10 3.35 -4.18 -2.25
N GLN A 11 3.73 -5.28 -2.90
CA GLN A 11 3.53 -5.46 -4.33
C GLN A 11 2.05 -5.54 -4.69
N ASN A 12 1.23 -6.21 -3.87
CA ASN A 12 -0.22 -6.25 -4.03
C ASN A 12 -0.85 -4.86 -3.99
N ILE A 13 -0.48 -4.05 -3.00
CA ILE A 13 -1.00 -2.67 -2.88
C ILE A 13 -0.61 -1.81 -4.09
N ILE A 14 0.63 -1.94 -4.59
CA ILE A 14 1.07 -1.25 -5.82
C ILE A 14 0.29 -1.75 -7.04
N ASN A 15 0.05 -3.05 -7.15
CA ASN A 15 -0.68 -3.63 -8.27
C ASN A 15 -2.15 -3.19 -8.27
N LEU A 16 -2.80 -3.14 -7.11
CA LEU A 16 -4.16 -2.62 -6.96
C LEU A 16 -4.22 -1.15 -7.35
N TYR A 17 -3.27 -0.33 -6.89
CA TYR A 17 -3.19 1.07 -7.29
C TYR A 17 -3.05 1.24 -8.81
N LYS A 18 -2.22 0.41 -9.45
CA LYS A 18 -2.07 0.38 -10.92
C LYS A 18 -3.32 -0.08 -11.66
N GLN A 19 -4.20 -0.84 -11.01
CA GLN A 19 -5.50 -1.26 -11.58
C GLN A 19 -6.56 -0.16 -11.48
N GLY A 20 -6.28 0.95 -10.78
CA GLY A 20 -7.19 2.09 -10.63
C GLY A 20 -7.72 2.29 -9.21
N GLU A 21 -7.31 1.46 -8.24
CA GLU A 21 -7.65 1.67 -6.83
C GLU A 21 -6.98 2.92 -6.27
N SER A 22 -7.70 3.66 -5.41
CA SER A 22 -7.14 4.84 -4.78
C SER A 22 -6.22 4.48 -3.62
N ALA A 23 -5.06 5.14 -3.52
CA ALA A 23 -4.15 4.98 -2.39
C ALA A 23 -4.82 5.24 -1.02
N ALA A 24 -5.80 6.14 -0.97
CA ALA A 24 -6.57 6.42 0.24
C ALA A 24 -7.55 5.29 0.60
N GLN A 25 -8.11 4.62 -0.41
CA GLN A 25 -9.00 3.49 -0.23
C GLN A 25 -8.21 2.26 0.24
N LEU A 26 -7.10 1.95 -0.44
CA LEU A 26 -6.17 0.88 -0.04
C LEU A 26 -5.62 1.10 1.38
N ALA A 27 -5.30 2.34 1.75
CA ALA A 27 -4.87 2.67 3.11
C ALA A 27 -5.95 2.33 4.15
N ARG A 28 -7.21 2.71 3.90
CA ARG A 28 -8.32 2.44 4.82
C ARG A 28 -8.67 0.96 4.90
N GLU A 29 -8.76 0.30 3.76
CA GLU A 29 -9.20 -1.09 3.63
C GLU A 29 -8.20 -2.07 4.25
N TYR A 30 -6.92 -1.84 4.03
CA TYR A 30 -5.85 -2.68 4.55
C TYR A 30 -5.28 -2.18 5.90
N GLY A 31 -5.87 -1.14 6.49
CA GLY A 31 -5.41 -0.56 7.76
C GLY A 31 -3.99 0.02 7.71
N ILE A 32 -3.53 0.39 6.52
CA ILE A 32 -2.20 0.93 6.28
C ILE A 32 -2.27 2.45 6.38
N GLY A 33 -1.29 3.09 7.01
CA GLY A 33 -1.18 4.54 6.97
C GLY A 33 -1.10 5.04 5.52
N TYR A 34 -1.89 6.06 5.16
CA TYR A 34 -1.88 6.66 3.82
C TYR A 34 -0.47 7.05 3.37
N SER A 35 0.33 7.64 4.26
CA SER A 35 1.72 8.01 3.99
C SER A 35 2.61 6.81 3.65
N THR A 36 2.31 5.63 4.17
CA THR A 36 3.02 4.39 3.86
C THR A 36 2.69 3.90 2.46
N VAL A 37 1.40 3.87 2.09
CA VAL A 37 0.95 3.55 0.73
C VAL A 37 1.53 4.55 -0.26
N HIS A 38 1.49 5.84 0.07
CA HIS A 38 2.06 6.91 -0.75
C HIS A 38 3.56 6.74 -0.99
N LYS A 39 4.34 6.37 0.05
CA LYS A 39 5.76 6.04 -0.09
C LYS A 39 6.03 4.82 -0.96
N TRP A 40 5.08 3.88 -1.07
CA TRP A 40 5.26 2.69 -1.90
C TRP A 40 4.97 2.96 -3.37
N ILE A 41 4.00 3.81 -3.67
CA ILE A 41 3.66 4.22 -5.05
C ILE A 41 4.61 5.30 -5.59
N GLN A 42 5.15 6.16 -4.72
CA GLN A 42 6.13 7.19 -5.11
C GLN A 42 7.57 6.69 -5.19
N GLY A 43 7.80 5.40 -4.88
CA GLY A 43 9.06 4.64 -4.96
C GLY A 43 10.32 5.43 -5.26
#